data_AF-A0ABD4YH46-F1
#
_entry.id   AF-A0ABD4YH46-F1
#
_cell.length_a   1.000
_cell.length_b   1.000
_cell.length_c   1.000
_cell.angle_alpha   90.00
_cell.angle_beta   90.00
_cell.angle_gamma   90.00
#
_symmetry.space_group_name_H-M   'P 1'
#
loop_
_entity.id
_entity.type
_entity.pdbx_description
1 polymer ?
#
loop_
_entity_poly.entity_id
_entity_poly.type
_entity_poly.pdbx_seq_one_letter_code
_entity_poly.pdbx_strand_id
1 'polypeptide(L)'
;MSTRDVSQAAMEIIESMGLKRGRGRVNSVVSRSAAKIPSTQLAEPARKFSDPALPPAGPINRFMYLEARNWAIDLVASLRGSPVEVVVERLNGATAGRPGSYVAGIQSVIGELQAGASHD
;
A
#
# COMPACT_ATOMS: atom_id res chain seq x y z
N MET A 1 -41.42 -24.84 31.23
CA MET A 1 -41.36 -23.58 30.46
C MET A 1 -40.89 -23.95 29.06
N SER A 2 -41.75 -23.74 28.07
CA SER A 2 -41.69 -24.36 26.75
C SER A 2 -40.69 -23.62 25.87
N THR A 3 -39.69 -24.32 25.31
CA THR A 3 -38.67 -23.76 24.40
C THR A 3 -39.25 -23.25 23.07
N ARG A 4 -40.56 -23.38 22.86
CA ARG A 4 -41.29 -22.91 21.67
C ARG A 4 -41.59 -21.41 21.70
N ASP A 5 -41.74 -20.82 22.88
CA ASP A 5 -42.11 -19.39 23.02
C ASP A 5 -40.94 -18.45 22.64
N VAL A 6 -39.70 -18.85 22.93
CA VAL A 6 -38.49 -18.05 22.64
C VAL A 6 -38.27 -17.87 21.13
N SER A 7 -38.65 -18.88 20.33
CA SER A 7 -38.47 -18.84 18.87
C SER A 7 -39.46 -17.90 18.18
N GLN A 8 -40.65 -17.72 18.74
CA GLN A 8 -41.69 -16.88 18.16
C GLN A 8 -41.40 -15.39 18.39
N ALA A 9 -41.00 -15.03 19.63
CA ALA A 9 -40.57 -13.68 19.95
C ALA A 9 -39.34 -13.23 19.14
N ALA A 10 -38.36 -14.13 18.93
CA ALA A 10 -37.21 -13.83 18.09
C ALA A 10 -37.59 -13.57 16.61
N MET A 11 -38.66 -14.20 16.12
CA MET A 11 -39.12 -14.07 14.75
C MET A 11 -39.82 -12.72 14.51
N GLU A 12 -40.64 -12.25 15.45
CA GLU A 12 -41.27 -10.91 15.40
C GLU A 12 -40.23 -9.78 15.46
N ILE A 13 -39.17 -9.94 16.25
CA ILE A 13 -38.09 -8.95 16.36
C ILE A 13 -37.34 -8.80 15.02
N ILE A 14 -37.06 -9.91 14.33
CA ILE A 14 -36.39 -9.90 13.02
C ILE A 14 -37.29 -9.27 11.94
N GLU A 15 -38.60 -9.50 12.01
CA GLU A 15 -39.58 -8.94 11.08
C GLU A 15 -39.75 -7.42 11.26
N SER A 16 -39.80 -6.95 12.50
CA SER A 16 -39.85 -5.51 12.84
C SER A 16 -38.59 -4.75 12.40
N MET A 17 -37.42 -5.40 12.42
CA MET A 17 -36.15 -4.77 12.01
C MET A 17 -35.89 -4.80 10.49
N GLY A 18 -36.77 -5.39 9.67
CA GLY A 18 -36.61 -5.39 8.21
C GLY A 18 -35.44 -6.22 7.67
N LEU A 19 -34.81 -7.07 8.50
CA LEU A 19 -33.73 -7.97 8.08
C LEU A 19 -34.30 -9.19 7.33
N LYS A 20 -34.68 -8.99 6.06
CA LYS A 20 -35.03 -10.10 5.16
C LYS A 20 -33.79 -10.95 4.89
N ARG A 21 -33.79 -12.18 5.43
CA ARG A 21 -32.78 -13.22 5.20
C ARG A 21 -32.61 -13.49 3.71
N GLY A 22 -31.60 -12.88 3.08
CA GLY A 22 -31.16 -13.21 1.73
C GLY A 22 -30.51 -14.60 1.70
N ARG A 23 -31.33 -15.65 1.52
CA ARG A 23 -30.84 -17.01 1.26
C ARG A 23 -30.29 -17.10 -0.18
N GLY A 24 -28.96 -17.11 -0.27
CA GLY A 24 -28.10 -17.80 -1.23
C GLY A 24 -28.55 -18.04 -2.67
N ARG A 25 -27.72 -17.60 -3.62
CA ARG A 25 -27.52 -18.30 -4.90
C ARG A 25 -26.11 -18.89 -4.94
N VAL A 26 -26.03 -20.15 -4.52
CA VAL A 26 -25.04 -21.14 -4.91
C VAL A 26 -25.33 -21.57 -6.35
N ASN A 27 -24.35 -21.44 -7.25
CA ASN A 27 -24.14 -22.08 -8.57
C ASN A 27 -23.05 -21.21 -9.26
N SER A 28 -21.91 -21.71 -9.75
CA SER A 28 -21.71 -22.88 -10.59
C SER A 28 -20.22 -23.24 -10.67
N VAL A 29 -19.94 -24.54 -10.66
CA VAL A 29 -18.66 -25.21 -10.90
C VAL A 29 -18.28 -25.11 -12.38
N VAL A 30 -17.11 -24.52 -12.74
CA VAL A 30 -16.34 -24.71 -14.00
C VAL A 30 -14.96 -24.04 -13.76
N SER A 31 -13.77 -24.55 -14.00
CA SER A 31 -13.22 -25.86 -14.33
C SER A 31 -11.76 -25.83 -13.87
N ARG A 32 -11.28 -26.91 -13.25
CA ARG A 32 -9.84 -27.16 -13.14
C ARG A 32 -9.31 -27.50 -14.52
N SER A 33 -8.50 -26.63 -15.12
CA SER A 33 -7.55 -27.03 -16.16
C SER A 33 -6.24 -26.28 -15.95
N ALA A 34 -5.20 -27.08 -15.76
CA ALA A 34 -3.81 -26.68 -15.62
C ALA A 34 -3.37 -25.65 -16.68
N ALA A 35 -2.52 -24.70 -16.29
CA ALA A 35 -1.11 -24.66 -16.71
C ALA A 35 -0.46 -23.29 -16.42
N LYS A 36 0.80 -23.37 -15.99
CA LYS A 36 1.86 -22.35 -16.11
C LYS A 36 1.83 -21.15 -15.14
N ILE A 37 2.76 -21.20 -14.18
CA ILE A 37 3.37 -20.03 -13.54
C ILE A 37 4.07 -19.22 -14.66
N PRO A 38 3.87 -17.89 -14.74
CA PRO A 38 4.99 -17.02 -14.36
C PRO A 38 4.57 -15.70 -13.67
N SER A 39 5.47 -15.24 -12.80
CA SER A 39 5.81 -13.85 -12.47
C SER A 39 4.72 -12.88 -11.97
N THR A 40 4.89 -12.51 -10.70
CA THR A 40 4.70 -11.18 -10.12
C THR A 40 4.35 -10.08 -11.13
N GLN A 41 3.05 -9.83 -11.34
CA GLN A 41 2.57 -8.56 -11.86
C GLN A 41 2.09 -7.72 -10.68
N LEU A 42 3.03 -6.91 -10.19
CA LEU A 42 2.74 -5.68 -9.48
C LEU A 42 1.74 -4.90 -10.33
N ALA A 43 0.51 -4.75 -9.85
CA ALA A 43 -0.48 -3.90 -10.49
C ALA A 43 -0.04 -2.44 -10.33
N GLU A 44 0.68 -1.91 -11.32
CA GLU A 44 0.78 -0.47 -11.52
C GLU A 44 -0.50 0.02 -12.22
N PRO A 45 -1.34 0.85 -11.60
CA PRO A 45 -2.12 1.79 -12.36
C PRO A 45 -1.18 2.89 -12.84
N ALA A 46 -0.88 2.87 -14.14
CA ALA A 46 -0.26 3.96 -14.87
C ALA A 46 -0.98 5.29 -14.56
N ARG A 47 -0.27 6.22 -13.92
CA ARG A 47 -0.59 7.65 -14.01
C ARG A 47 0.66 8.40 -14.39
N LYS A 48 0.61 8.90 -15.63
CA LYS A 48 1.55 9.85 -16.20
C LYS A 48 1.51 11.12 -15.33
N PHE A 49 2.51 11.29 -14.47
CA PHE A 49 2.78 12.58 -13.82
C PHE A 49 4.10 13.10 -14.39
N SER A 50 4.02 13.58 -15.62
CA SER A 50 5.03 14.47 -16.18
C SER A 50 4.66 15.88 -15.74
N ASP A 51 5.15 16.29 -14.57
CA ASP A 51 5.19 17.70 -14.21
C ASP A 51 6.62 18.03 -13.74
N PRO A 52 7.29 19.04 -14.34
CA PRO A 52 8.69 19.32 -14.09
C PRO A 52 8.85 19.96 -12.71
N ALA A 53 9.46 19.22 -11.79
CA ALA A 53 10.28 19.70 -10.66
C ALA A 53 9.86 21.03 -10.00
N LEU A 54 8.56 21.30 -9.85
CA LEU A 54 8.09 22.41 -9.04
C LEU A 54 8.24 21.97 -7.58
N PRO A 55 8.92 22.75 -6.72
CA PRO A 55 8.82 22.51 -5.29
C PRO A 55 7.33 22.46 -4.94
N PRO A 56 6.86 21.45 -4.20
CA PRO A 56 5.43 21.30 -3.93
C PRO A 56 4.95 22.58 -3.26
N ALA A 57 4.23 23.42 -4.01
CA ALA A 57 3.76 24.73 -3.57
C ALA A 57 2.52 24.60 -2.66
N GLY A 58 2.61 23.75 -1.64
CA GLY A 58 1.53 23.46 -0.70
C GLY A 58 2.01 22.70 0.53
N PRO A 59 1.14 22.51 1.54
CA PRO A 59 1.46 21.75 2.74
C PRO A 59 1.95 20.34 2.39
N ILE A 60 3.01 19.88 3.07
CA ILE A 60 3.57 18.53 2.85
C ILE A 60 2.48 17.50 3.17
N ASN A 61 2.19 16.61 2.21
CA ASN A 61 1.39 15.44 2.48
C ASN A 61 2.20 14.49 3.38
N ARG A 62 1.86 14.48 4.67
CA ARG A 62 2.60 13.70 5.68
C ARG A 62 2.54 12.19 5.44
N PHE A 63 1.43 11.69 4.89
CA PHE A 63 1.29 10.26 4.57
C PHE A 63 2.30 9.86 3.50
N MET A 64 2.34 10.58 2.36
CA MET A 64 3.28 10.30 1.27
C MET A 64 4.74 10.45 1.71
N TYR A 65 5.02 11.45 2.55
CA TYR A 65 6.36 11.63 3.12
C TYR A 65 6.80 10.41 3.95
N LEU A 66 5.93 9.93 4.84
CA LEU A 66 6.26 8.79 5.71
C LEU A 66 6.34 7.47 4.93
N GLU A 67 5.44 7.27 3.97
CA GLU A 67 5.47 6.12 3.07
C GLU A 67 6.79 6.05 2.29
N ALA A 68 7.20 7.18 1.69
CA ALA A 68 8.46 7.27 0.96
C ALA A 68 9.67 7.03 1.85
N ARG A 69 9.66 7.59 3.06
CA ARG A 69 10.73 7.41 4.05
C ARG A 69 10.85 5.96 4.50
N ASN A 70 9.73 5.30 4.81
CA ASN A 70 9.73 3.90 5.21
C ASN A 70 10.24 3.00 4.08
N TRP A 71 9.74 3.21 2.86
CA TRP A 71 10.22 2.50 1.68
C TRP A 71 11.74 2.68 1.45
N ALA A 72 12.24 3.91 1.61
CA ALA A 72 13.67 4.19 1.46
C ALA A 72 14.52 3.48 2.52
N ILE A 73 14.05 3.43 3.77
CA ILE A 73 14.71 2.68 4.86
C ILE A 73 14.75 1.18 4.53
N ASP A 74 13.65 0.61 4.05
CA ASP A 74 13.58 -0.80 3.66
C ASP A 74 14.53 -1.11 2.50
N LEU A 75 14.66 -0.20 1.53
CA LEU A 75 15.61 -0.33 0.43
C LEU A 75 17.06 -0.30 0.93
N VAL A 76 17.40 0.64 1.80
CA VAL A 76 18.74 0.73 2.43
C VAL A 76 19.05 -0.54 3.19
N ALA A 77 18.08 -1.07 3.97
CA ALA A 77 18.24 -2.31 4.71
C ALA A 77 18.49 -3.51 3.78
N SER A 78 17.83 -3.53 2.63
CA SER A 78 18.01 -4.58 1.61
C SER A 78 19.35 -4.50 0.88
N LEU A 79 20.01 -3.35 0.90
CA LEU A 79 21.30 -3.09 0.25
C LEU A 79 22.47 -3.01 1.24
N ARG A 80 22.29 -3.52 2.47
CA ARG A 80 23.36 -3.61 3.47
C ARG A 80 24.57 -4.35 2.89
N GLY A 81 25.68 -3.64 2.70
CA GLY A 81 26.90 -4.14 2.05
C GLY A 81 27.22 -3.48 0.70
N SER A 82 26.31 -2.69 0.14
CA SER A 82 26.58 -1.84 -1.02
C SER A 82 27.21 -0.50 -0.58
N PRO A 83 28.07 0.12 -1.41
CA PRO A 83 28.58 1.47 -1.15
C PRO A 83 27.45 2.49 -1.05
N VAL A 84 27.64 3.53 -0.22
CA VAL A 84 26.63 4.56 0.04
C VAL A 84 26.26 5.30 -1.24
N GLU A 85 27.23 5.54 -2.13
CA GLU A 85 27.04 6.24 -3.41
C GLU A 85 26.04 5.51 -4.29
N VAL A 86 26.14 4.17 -4.35
CA VAL A 86 25.25 3.32 -5.15
C VAL A 86 23.83 3.35 -4.58
N VAL A 87 23.70 3.36 -3.25
CA VAL A 87 22.40 3.44 -2.58
C VAL A 87 21.74 4.79 -2.84
N VAL A 88 22.51 5.88 -2.75
CA VAL A 88 22.04 7.25 -3.02
C VAL A 88 21.61 7.41 -4.47
N GLU A 89 22.39 6.89 -5.42
CA GLU A 89 22.03 6.92 -6.85
C GLU A 89 20.69 6.22 -7.11
N ARG A 90 20.50 5.03 -6.52
CA ARG A 90 19.25 4.27 -6.64
C ARG A 90 18.07 4.99 -6.00
N LEU A 91 18.26 5.60 -4.83
CA LEU A 91 17.23 6.40 -4.18
C LEU A 91 16.84 7.63 -5.02
N ASN A 92 17.83 8.33 -5.61
CA ASN A 92 17.57 9.44 -6.52
C ASN A 92 16.81 9.00 -7.78
N GLY A 93 17.17 7.86 -8.38
CA GLY A 93 16.44 7.29 -9.51
C GLY A 93 14.97 7.01 -9.20
N ALA A 94 14.65 6.62 -7.97
CA ALA A 94 13.28 6.35 -7.54
C ALA A 94 12.41 7.62 -7.36
N THR A 95 13.01 8.81 -7.35
CA THR A 95 12.29 10.09 -7.22
C THR A 95 11.74 10.62 -8.55
N ALA A 96 12.17 10.08 -9.69
CA ALA A 96 11.75 10.55 -11.00
C ALA A 96 10.23 10.43 -11.20
N GLY A 97 9.57 11.53 -11.56
CA GLY A 97 8.12 11.58 -11.77
C GLY A 97 7.27 11.38 -10.51
N ARG A 98 7.87 11.43 -9.31
CA ARG A 98 7.16 11.32 -8.03
C ARG A 98 6.73 12.68 -7.50
N PRO A 99 5.63 12.76 -6.73
CA PRO A 99 5.19 14.01 -6.12
C PRO A 99 6.20 14.52 -5.09
N GLY A 100 6.32 15.84 -4.94
CA GLY A 100 7.34 16.47 -4.09
C GLY A 100 7.35 16.01 -2.63
N SER A 101 6.20 15.67 -2.03
CA SER A 101 6.16 15.11 -0.67
C SER A 101 6.80 13.72 -0.56
N TYR A 102 6.69 12.89 -1.61
CA TYR A 102 7.35 11.59 -1.68
C TYR A 102 8.86 11.77 -1.88
N VAL A 103 9.26 12.69 -2.78
CA VAL A 103 10.67 13.06 -2.98
C VAL A 103 11.30 13.56 -1.69
N ALA A 104 10.61 14.42 -0.93
CA ALA A 104 11.09 14.91 0.36
C ALA A 104 11.31 13.79 1.39
N GLY A 105 10.47 12.75 1.39
CA GLY A 105 10.65 11.59 2.26
C GLY A 105 11.91 10.79 1.92
N ILE A 106 12.19 10.57 0.64
CA ILE A 106 13.42 9.91 0.18
C ILE A 106 14.65 10.77 0.47
N GLN A 107 14.59 12.07 0.16
CA GLN A 107 15.70 13.01 0.39
C GLN A 107 16.06 13.12 1.87
N SER A 108 15.09 12.97 2.78
CA SER A 108 15.35 12.89 4.23
C SER A 108 16.30 11.73 4.57
N VAL A 109 16.09 10.54 3.98
CA VAL A 109 16.95 9.37 4.23
C VAL A 109 18.31 9.52 3.58
N ILE A 110 18.37 10.09 2.38
CA ILE A 110 19.64 10.41 1.70
C ILE A 110 20.50 11.33 2.58
N GLY A 111 19.91 12.37 3.16
CA GLY A 111 20.61 13.26 4.08
C GLY A 111 21.13 12.54 5.33
N GLU A 112 20.32 11.66 5.93
CA GLU A 112 20.75 10.85 7.08
C GLU A 112 21.91 9.90 6.72
N LEU A 113 21.88 9.29 5.53
CA LEU A 113 22.96 8.40 5.06
C LEU A 113 24.28 9.14 4.84
N GLN A 114 24.24 10.31 4.19
CA GLN A 114 25.44 11.10 3.92
C GLN A 114 26.04 11.69 5.21
N ALA A 115 25.19 12.09 6.15
CA ALA A 115 25.64 12.56 7.47
C ALA A 115 26.31 11.45 8.27
N GLY A 116 25.77 10.22 8.22
CA GLY A 116 26.37 9.05 8.86
C GLY A 116 27.69 8.62 8.21
N ALA A 117 27.79 8.70 6.88
CA ALA A 117 29.01 8.36 6.14
C ALA A 117 30.16 9.36 6.35
N SER A 118 29.87 10.59 6.77
CA SER A 118 30.90 11.61 7.04
C SER A 118 31.48 11.53 8.46
N HIS A 119 30.97 10.63 9.31
CA HIS A 119 31.36 10.47 10.71
C HIS A 119 32.22 9.22 10.96
N ASP A 120 32.61 8.51 9.90
CA ASP A 120 33.53 7.36 9.89
C ASP A 120 34.81 7.75 9.13
#